data_AF-A0A7J3GZ04-F1
#
_entry.id   AF-A0A7J3GZ04-F1
#
_cell.length_a   1.000
_cell.length_b   1.000
_cell.length_c   1.000
_cell.angle_alpha   90.00
_cell.angle_beta   90.00
_cell.angle_gamma   90.00
#
_symmetry.space_group_name_H-M   'P 1'
#
loop_
_entity.id
_entity.type
_entity.pdbx_description
1 polymer ?
#
loop_
_entity_poly.entity_id
_entity_poly.type
_entity_poly.pdbx_seq_one_letter_code
_entity_poly.pdbx_strand_id
1 'polypeptide(L)' 'MQMSDRFPPIPRGLKWKYVGQRIPTREGLRHVRGLGRFVDDFRMPGQLYAVLVRSDLAHARIKSISVE' A
#
# COMPACT_ATOMS: atom_id res chain seq x y z
N MET A 1 -25.19 -31.51 -14.32
CA MET A 1 -24.30 -31.29 -13.16
C MET A 1 -24.82 -30.07 -12.41
N GLN A 2 -25.45 -30.24 -11.25
CA GLN A 2 -26.19 -29.18 -10.55
C GLN A 2 -25.25 -28.28 -9.72
N MET A 3 -25.65 -27.03 -9.55
CA MET A 3 -24.86 -25.98 -8.86
C MET A 3 -24.64 -26.27 -7.36
N SER A 4 -25.47 -27.13 -6.76
CA SER A 4 -25.41 -27.57 -5.36
C SER A 4 -24.18 -28.42 -5.03
N ASP A 5 -23.60 -29.11 -6.03
CA ASP A 5 -22.51 -30.07 -5.79
C ASP A 5 -21.12 -29.41 -5.78
N ARG A 6 -21.03 -28.14 -6.24
CA ARG A 6 -19.77 -27.40 -6.30
C ARG A 6 -19.33 -26.84 -4.95
N PHE A 7 -20.25 -26.69 -4.01
CA PHE A 7 -19.99 -26.15 -2.68
C PHE A 7 -20.78 -26.94 -1.63
N PRO A 8 -20.24 -28.08 -1.14
CA PRO A 8 -20.89 -28.80 -0.06
C PRO A 8 -21.06 -27.88 1.17
N PRO A 9 -22.14 -28.03 1.94
CA PRO A 9 -22.38 -27.21 3.11
C PRO A 9 -21.20 -27.35 4.09
N ILE A 10 -20.70 -26.22 4.59
CA ILE A 10 -19.59 -26.20 5.54
C ILE A 10 -20.03 -26.96 6.80
N PRO A 11 -19.29 -28.00 7.24
CA PRO A 11 -19.63 -28.76 8.42
C PRO A 11 -19.75 -27.85 9.64
N ARG A 12 -20.84 -28.01 10.41
CA ARG A 12 -21.00 -27.29 11.70
C ARG A 12 -19.87 -27.71 12.63
N GLY A 13 -19.15 -26.73 13.19
CA GLY A 13 -17.98 -26.97 14.04
C GLY A 13 -16.64 -27.05 13.31
N LEU A 14 -16.60 -26.86 11.98
CA LEU A 14 -15.33 -26.80 11.25
C LEU A 14 -14.53 -25.55 11.65
N LYS A 15 -13.43 -25.77 12.39
CA LYS A 15 -12.47 -24.72 12.71
C LYS A 15 -11.43 -24.63 11.60
N TRP A 16 -11.54 -23.59 10.79
CA TRP A 16 -10.55 -23.30 9.76
C TRP A 16 -9.20 -22.93 10.39
N LYS A 17 -8.11 -23.48 9.84
CA LYS A 17 -6.74 -23.23 10.34
C LYS A 17 -6.33 -21.75 10.25
N TYR A 18 -6.82 -21.02 9.25
CA TYR A 18 -6.43 -19.65 8.96
C TYR A 18 -7.61 -18.67 8.91
N VAL A 19 -8.71 -19.07 8.27
CA VAL A 19 -9.89 -18.21 8.11
C VAL A 19 -10.63 -18.06 9.45
N GLY A 20 -10.97 -16.84 9.83
CA GLY A 20 -11.67 -16.54 11.09
C GLY A 20 -10.83 -16.72 12.36
N GLN A 21 -9.53 -17.00 12.24
CA GLN A 21 -8.61 -17.06 13.38
C GLN A 21 -7.91 -15.71 13.60
N ARG A 22 -7.66 -15.32 14.85
CA ARG A 22 -6.80 -14.17 15.19
C ARG A 22 -5.33 -14.57 15.05
N ILE A 23 -4.75 -14.30 13.90
CA ILE A 23 -3.35 -14.64 13.59
C ILE A 23 -2.54 -13.34 13.48
N PRO A 24 -1.36 -13.23 14.11
CA PRO A 24 -0.47 -12.09 13.92
C PRO A 24 -0.09 -11.90 12.45
N THR A 25 -0.07 -10.65 11.98
CA THR A 25 0.32 -10.36 10.61
C THR A 25 1.79 -10.63 10.39
N ARG A 26 2.11 -11.31 9.28
CA ARG A 26 3.51 -11.57 8.90
C ARG A 26 4.23 -10.27 8.57
N GLU A 27 3.53 -9.32 7.95
CA GLU A 27 4.04 -8.01 7.62
C GLU A 27 4.29 -7.14 8.86
N GLY A 28 3.57 -7.35 9.97
CA GLY A 28 3.70 -6.51 11.17
C GLY A 28 5.13 -6.44 11.69
N LEU A 29 5.84 -7.57 11.69
CA LEU A 29 7.23 -7.65 12.16
C LEU A 29 8.20 -6.74 11.41
N ARG A 30 8.06 -6.59 10.08
CA ARG A 30 8.95 -5.70 9.33
C ARG A 30 8.65 -4.23 9.62
N HIS A 31 7.39 -3.87 9.80
CA HIS A 31 7.01 -2.48 10.05
C HIS A 31 7.43 -2.00 11.45
N VAL A 32 7.16 -2.80 12.50
CA VAL A 32 7.51 -2.42 13.88
C VAL A 32 9.02 -2.39 14.15
N ARG A 33 9.82 -2.99 13.27
CA ARG A 33 11.29 -3.01 13.36
C ARG A 33 11.96 -1.96 12.46
N GLY A 34 11.19 -1.13 11.74
CA GLY A 34 11.76 -0.19 10.75
C GLY A 34 12.39 -0.89 9.55
N LEU A 35 12.01 -2.13 9.28
CA LEU A 35 12.46 -2.93 8.13
C LEU A 35 11.47 -2.91 6.96
N GLY A 36 10.39 -2.13 7.08
CA GLY A 36 9.56 -1.80 5.93
C GLY A 36 10.38 -1.01 4.92
N ARG A 37 10.19 -1.30 3.63
CA ARG A 37 10.75 -0.48 2.54
C ARG A 37 9.60 0.23 1.84
N PHE A 38 9.68 1.55 1.82
CA PHE A 38 8.78 2.45 1.12
C PHE A 38 9.52 3.13 -0.04
N VAL A 39 8.79 3.92 -0.82
CA VAL A 39 9.31 4.55 -2.03
C VAL A 39 10.55 5.42 -1.80
N ASP A 40 10.66 6.07 -0.64
CA ASP A 40 11.77 6.96 -0.29
C ASP A 40 12.99 6.23 0.31
N ASP A 41 12.85 4.94 0.64
CA ASP A 41 13.94 4.14 1.21
C ASP A 41 14.91 3.60 0.14
N PHE A 42 14.53 3.70 -1.14
CA PHE A 42 15.37 3.25 -2.25
C PHE A 42 16.46 4.27 -2.54
N ARG A 43 17.70 3.78 -2.64
CA ARG A 43 18.88 4.56 -3.02
C ARG A 43 19.56 3.92 -4.22
N MET A 44 19.62 4.65 -5.33
CA MET A 44 20.25 4.21 -6.58
C MET A 44 21.45 5.09 -6.92
N PRO A 45 22.53 4.54 -7.52
CA PRO A 45 23.63 5.35 -8.03
C PRO A 45 23.13 6.42 -9.01
N GLY A 46 23.49 7.69 -8.78
CA GLY A 46 23.06 8.81 -9.62
C GLY A 46 21.61 9.29 -9.39
N GLN A 47 20.94 8.84 -8.32
CA GLN A 47 19.59 9.29 -7.99
C GLN A 47 19.56 10.81 -7.72
N LEU A 48 18.65 11.50 -8.41
CA LEU A 48 18.36 12.92 -8.22
C LEU A 48 17.06 13.11 -7.44
N TYR A 49 16.90 14.30 -6.87
CA TYR A 49 15.68 14.72 -6.18
C TYR A 49 15.06 15.89 -6.94
N ALA A 50 13.74 15.92 -7.00
CA ALA A 50 12.99 17.01 -7.59
C ALA A 50 12.00 17.57 -6.56
N VAL A 51 11.80 18.88 -6.61
CA VAL A 51 10.79 19.58 -5.81
C VAL A 51 9.97 20.43 -6.76
N LEU A 52 8.66 20.49 -6.51
CA LEU A 52 7.74 21.30 -7.30
C LEU A 52 7.42 22.59 -6.54
N VAL A 53 7.68 23.73 -7.17
CA VAL A 53 7.17 25.03 -6.70
C VAL A 53 5.67 25.07 -6.99
N ARG A 54 4.86 25.42 -5.99
CA ARG A 54 3.40 25.47 -6.12
C ARG A 54 2.89 26.90 -6.06
N SER A 55 1.75 27.14 -6.69
CA SER A 55 1.02 28.40 -6.60
C SER A 55 0.57 28.67 -5.17
N ASP A 56 0.75 29.89 -4.70
CA ASP A 56 0.16 30.44 -3.49
C ASP A 56 -1.27 30.97 -3.73
N LEU A 57 -1.63 31.20 -4.99
CA LEU A 57 -2.96 31.62 -5.42
C LEU A 57 -3.82 30.43 -5.83
N ALA A 58 -5.06 30.37 -5.33
CA ALA A 58 -6.02 29.33 -5.68
C ALA A 58 -6.54 29.43 -7.13
N HIS A 59 -6.65 30.65 -7.67
CA HIS A 59 -7.03 30.90 -9.05
C HIS A 59 -6.35 32.14 -9.59
N ALA A 60 -5.44 31.95 -10.54
CA ALA A 60 -4.72 33.01 -11.23
C ALA A 60 -4.24 32.53 -12.60
N ARG A 61 -3.85 33.47 -13.47
CA ARG A 61 -3.11 33.16 -14.69
C ARG A 61 -1.62 33.31 -14.44
N ILE A 62 -0.84 32.29 -14.80
CA ILE A 62 0.62 32.36 -14.79
C ILE A 62 1.05 33.26 -15.95
N LYS A 63 1.72 34.38 -15.65
CA LYS A 63 2.23 35.32 -16.66
C LYS A 63 3.67 35.00 -17.07
N SER A 64 4.50 34.63 -16.10
CA SER A 64 5.89 34.25 -16.28
C SER A 64 6.35 33.40 -15.10
N ILE A 65 7.45 32.67 -15.30
CA ILE A 65 8.19 31.97 -14.25
C ILE A 65 9.66 32.37 -14.47
N SER A 66 10.32 32.90 -13.44
CA SER A 66 11.75 33.22 -13.46
C SER A 66 12.50 32.11 -12.75
N VAL A 67 13.57 31.59 -13.34
CA VAL A 67 14.32 30.43 -12.82
C VAL A 67 15.83 30.70 -12.66
N GLU A 68 16.28 31.88 -13.08
CA GLU A 68 17.65 32.39 -13.00
C GLU A 68 17.91 33.27 -11.77
#